data_AF-A0A9X3XC22-F1
#
_entry.id   AF-A0A9X3XC22-F1
#
_cell.length_a   1.000
_cell.length_b   1.000
_cell.length_c   1.000
_cell.angle_alpha   90.00
_cell.angle_beta   90.00
_cell.angle_gamma   90.00
#
_symmetry.space_group_name_H-M   'P 1'
#
loop_
_entity.id
_entity.type
_entity.pdbx_description
1 polymer ?
#
loop_
_entity_poly.entity_id
_entity_poly.type
_entity_poly.pdbx_seq_one_letter_code
_entity_poly.pdbx_strand_id
1 'polypeptide(L)'
;MTTSKPRKTTSKTKRPRWIAERRLERRDAVGGIVVVRIGSPELPPGDEVWRCPFVILGLGDDSIQFSKSIDSMAALQNALTGIRCKLVQSGIPLRWEGGEEGDPGFLVYVPSAFGLAFQQRMEKMIQAEIEELVRPISERHERREARRKARAKPRTE
;
A
#
# COMPACT_ATOMS: atom_id res chain seq x y z
N MET A 1 -49.18 -23.40 -1.63
CA MET A 1 -48.56 -23.14 -0.32
C MET A 1 -47.18 -23.77 -0.32
N THR A 2 -46.16 -22.98 -0.65
CA THR A 2 -44.78 -23.44 -0.88
C THR A 2 -43.94 -23.07 0.33
N THR A 3 -43.69 -24.04 1.21
CA THR A 3 -42.81 -23.83 2.38
C THR A 3 -41.35 -24.07 1.94
N SER A 4 -40.61 -23.00 1.64
CA SER A 4 -39.16 -23.11 1.49
C SER A 4 -38.52 -23.19 2.87
N LYS A 5 -37.72 -24.22 3.11
CA LYS A 5 -36.95 -24.37 4.36
C LYS A 5 -35.76 -23.41 4.33
N PRO A 6 -35.41 -22.75 5.46
CA PRO A 6 -34.22 -21.91 5.54
C PRO A 6 -32.97 -22.79 5.49
N ARG A 7 -32.11 -22.53 4.51
CA ARG A 7 -30.82 -23.21 4.35
C ARG A 7 -29.85 -22.68 5.41
N LYS A 8 -29.68 -23.42 6.51
CA LYS A 8 -28.64 -23.15 7.51
C LYS A 8 -27.27 -23.48 6.91
N THR A 9 -26.55 -22.47 6.42
CA THR A 9 -25.12 -22.56 6.10
C THR A 9 -24.31 -22.12 7.31
N THR A 10 -24.04 -23.04 8.24
CA THR A 10 -22.96 -22.85 9.21
C THR A 10 -21.62 -23.06 8.50
N SER A 11 -21.22 -22.07 7.70
CA SER A 11 -19.86 -22.01 7.15
C SER A 11 -18.91 -21.72 8.31
N LYS A 12 -18.13 -22.72 8.73
CA LYS A 12 -16.98 -22.49 9.62
C LYS A 12 -16.11 -21.43 8.94
N THR A 13 -16.08 -20.22 9.49
CA THR A 13 -15.29 -19.11 8.93
C THR A 13 -13.82 -19.54 8.87
N LYS A 14 -13.34 -19.86 7.67
CA LYS A 14 -11.94 -20.21 7.44
C LYS A 14 -11.09 -19.00 7.86
N ARG A 15 -10.09 -19.23 8.72
CA ARG A 15 -9.16 -18.16 9.11
C ARG A 15 -8.46 -17.62 7.86
N PRO A 16 -8.27 -16.30 7.73
CA PRO A 16 -7.53 -15.73 6.61
C PRO A 16 -6.14 -16.33 6.51
N ARG A 17 -5.68 -16.61 5.29
CA ARG A 17 -4.27 -16.90 5.02
C ARG A 17 -3.54 -15.57 4.88
N TRP A 18 -2.77 -15.17 5.89
CA TRP A 18 -1.92 -13.99 5.82
C TRP A 18 -0.80 -14.18 4.79
N ILE A 19 -0.56 -13.16 3.95
CA ILE A 19 0.47 -13.19 2.89
C ILE A 19 1.53 -12.11 3.07
N ALA A 20 1.24 -11.04 3.80
CA ALA A 20 2.25 -10.05 4.18
C ALA A 20 1.91 -9.37 5.52
N GLU A 21 2.94 -8.84 6.16
CA GLU A 21 2.87 -8.07 7.39
C GLU A 21 3.78 -6.85 7.28
N ARG A 22 3.37 -5.73 7.88
CA ARG A 22 4.21 -4.55 8.10
C ARG A 22 4.08 -4.08 9.54
N ARG A 23 5.21 -3.76 10.16
CA ARG A 23 5.29 -3.15 11.50
C ARG A 23 5.57 -1.66 11.36
N LEU A 24 4.83 -0.85 12.11
CA LEU A 24 4.94 0.61 12.14
C LEU A 24 5.22 1.05 13.57
N GLU A 25 6.17 1.95 13.74
CA GLU A 25 6.46 2.57 15.03
C GLU A 25 5.46 3.70 15.28
N ARG A 26 4.91 3.73 16.50
CA ARG A 26 4.12 4.85 17.01
C ARG A 26 5.04 5.93 17.56
N ARG A 27 4.70 7.19 17.30
CA ARG A 27 5.40 8.35 17.89
C ARG A 27 4.70 8.94 19.10
N ASP A 28 3.42 8.65 19.29
CA ASP A 28 2.63 9.08 20.44
C ASP A 28 2.81 8.19 21.68
N ALA A 29 3.46 7.02 21.54
CA ALA A 29 3.68 6.07 22.61
C ALA A 29 5.07 5.41 22.49
N VAL A 30 5.90 5.55 23.51
CA VAL A 30 7.25 4.94 23.57
C VAL A 30 7.13 3.42 23.46
N GLY A 31 7.79 2.83 22.47
CA GLY A 31 7.73 1.39 22.18
C GLY A 31 6.39 0.92 21.60
N GLY A 32 5.47 1.83 21.28
CA GLY A 32 4.20 1.50 20.66
C GLY A 32 4.39 1.00 19.24
N ILE A 33 3.72 -0.11 18.90
CA ILE A 33 3.79 -0.73 17.58
C ILE A 33 2.39 -0.91 17.03
N VAL A 34 2.23 -0.57 15.75
CA VAL A 34 1.07 -0.96 14.94
C VAL A 34 1.50 -2.06 13.98
N VAL A 35 0.69 -3.12 13.87
CA VAL A 35 0.96 -4.23 12.95
C VAL A 35 -0.16 -4.30 11.93
N VAL A 36 0.20 -4.12 10.66
CA VAL A 36 -0.72 -4.29 9.53
C VAL A 36 -0.49 -5.66 8.92
N ARG A 37 -1.55 -6.44 8.76
CA ARG A 37 -1.51 -7.72 8.03
C ARG A 37 -2.48 -7.69 6.87
N ILE A 38 -2.05 -8.29 5.76
CA ILE A 38 -2.87 -8.49 4.58
C ILE A 38 -2.92 -9.99 4.26
N GLY A 39 -4.12 -10.48 3.95
CA GLY A 39 -4.34 -11.87 3.59
C GLY A 39 -4.54 -12.07 2.10
N SER A 40 -4.45 -13.33 1.70
CA SER A 40 -4.72 -13.75 0.33
C SER A 40 -6.12 -13.30 -0.08
N PRO A 41 -6.28 -12.63 -1.24
CA PRO A 41 -7.59 -12.44 -1.83
C PRO A 41 -8.29 -13.79 -1.99
N GLU A 42 -9.60 -13.80 -1.72
CA GLU A 42 -10.44 -14.98 -1.81
C GLU A 42 -11.80 -14.63 -2.41
N LEU A 43 -12.37 -15.58 -3.16
CA LEU A 43 -13.75 -15.57 -3.58
C LEU A 43 -14.50 -16.60 -2.71
N PRO A 44 -15.28 -16.16 -1.71
CA PRO A 44 -16.00 -17.08 -0.84
C PRO A 44 -16.99 -17.95 -1.64
N PRO A 45 -17.21 -19.22 -1.25
CA PRO A 45 -18.18 -20.07 -1.94
C PRO A 45 -19.59 -19.46 -1.93
N GLY A 46 -20.15 -19.21 -3.11
CA GLY A 46 -21.47 -18.61 -3.28
C GLY A 46 -21.49 -17.08 -3.33
N ASP A 47 -20.33 -16.42 -3.23
CA ASP A 47 -20.19 -14.98 -3.48
C ASP A 47 -19.81 -14.73 -4.96
N GLU A 48 -20.18 -13.55 -5.46
CA GLU A 48 -19.81 -13.05 -6.80
C GLU A 48 -18.67 -12.01 -6.76
N VAL A 49 -18.24 -11.63 -5.56
CA VAL A 49 -17.32 -10.51 -5.31
C VAL A 49 -16.10 -11.01 -4.56
N TRP A 50 -14.92 -10.73 -5.10
CA TRP A 50 -13.66 -11.01 -4.44
C TRP A 50 -13.50 -10.14 -3.21
N ARG A 51 -12.89 -10.70 -2.16
CA ARG A 51 -12.50 -9.95 -0.96
C ARG A 51 -11.05 -10.19 -0.58
N CYS A 52 -10.40 -9.17 -0.06
CA CYS A 52 -9.06 -9.27 0.52
C CYS A 52 -9.15 -8.91 2.01
N PRO A 53 -8.86 -9.86 2.92
CA PRO A 53 -8.84 -9.60 4.35
C PRO A 53 -7.61 -8.78 4.74
N PHE A 54 -7.78 -7.84 5.65
CA PHE A 54 -6.69 -7.14 6.32
C PHE A 54 -7.03 -6.86 7.78
N VAL A 55 -6.03 -6.60 8.60
CA VAL A 55 -6.20 -6.17 9.99
C VAL A 55 -5.12 -5.17 10.35
N ILE A 56 -5.46 -4.20 11.20
CA ILE A 56 -4.53 -3.20 11.74
C ILE A 56 -4.58 -3.34 13.27
N LEU A 57 -3.55 -3.95 13.84
CA LEU A 57 -3.45 -4.22 15.26
C LEU A 57 -2.78 -3.05 15.98
N GLY A 58 -3.20 -2.77 17.22
CA GLY A 58 -2.58 -1.75 18.07
C GLY A 58 -3.17 -0.34 17.92
N LEU A 59 -4.33 -0.23 17.24
CA LEU A 59 -5.13 0.99 17.10
C LEU A 59 -6.52 0.90 17.77
N GLY A 60 -6.78 -0.18 18.52
CA GLY A 60 -8.00 -0.36 19.33
C GLY A 60 -9.03 -1.31 18.71
N ASP A 61 -9.33 -1.17 17.41
CA ASP A 61 -10.15 -2.14 16.67
C ASP A 61 -9.27 -3.14 15.91
N ASP A 62 -9.04 -4.28 16.54
CA ASP A 62 -8.23 -5.37 16.00
C ASP A 62 -9.08 -6.38 15.17
N SER A 63 -10.28 -6.00 14.74
CA SER A 63 -11.14 -6.83 13.90
C SER A 63 -10.57 -7.02 12.49
N ILE A 64 -10.80 -8.21 11.93
CA ILE A 64 -10.47 -8.48 10.53
C ILE A 64 -11.48 -7.75 9.65
N GLN A 65 -10.96 -6.92 8.76
CA GLN A 65 -11.72 -6.14 7.79
C GLN A 65 -11.52 -6.72 6.39
N PHE A 66 -12.42 -6.40 5.47
CA PHE A 66 -12.41 -6.93 4.12
C PHE A 66 -12.63 -5.82 3.11
N SER A 67 -11.68 -5.65 2.20
CA SER A 67 -11.89 -4.86 0.99
C SER A 67 -12.44 -5.74 -0.12
N LYS A 68 -13.36 -5.21 -0.92
CA LYS A 68 -14.08 -5.97 -1.96
C LYS A 68 -13.79 -5.41 -3.35
N SER A 69 -13.82 -6.27 -4.37
CA SER A 69 -13.79 -5.88 -5.78
C SER A 69 -14.26 -7.01 -6.71
N ILE A 70 -14.34 -6.73 -8.01
CA ILE A 70 -14.74 -7.68 -9.05
C ILE A 70 -13.71 -8.79 -9.30
N ASP A 71 -12.44 -8.54 -8.95
CA ASP A 71 -11.34 -9.50 -9.10
C ASP A 71 -10.37 -9.46 -7.90
N SER A 72 -9.48 -10.44 -7.86
CA SER A 72 -8.51 -10.62 -6.76
C SER A 72 -7.47 -9.50 -6.67
N MET A 73 -7.03 -8.96 -7.81
CA MET A 73 -6.03 -7.90 -7.90
C MET A 73 -6.61 -6.58 -7.36
N ALA A 74 -7.79 -6.20 -7.83
CA ALA A 74 -8.48 -5.01 -7.40
C ALA A 74 -8.91 -5.11 -5.93
N ALA A 75 -9.29 -6.29 -5.43
CA ALA A 75 -9.57 -6.48 -4.02
C ALA A 75 -8.32 -6.25 -3.14
N LEU A 76 -7.15 -6.71 -3.60
CA LEU A 76 -5.86 -6.48 -2.93
C LEU A 76 -5.49 -4.98 -2.94
N GLN A 77 -5.61 -4.31 -4.10
CA GLN A 77 -5.38 -2.87 -4.22
C GLN A 77 -6.31 -2.07 -3.29
N ASN A 78 -7.60 -2.44 -3.24
CA ASN A 78 -8.57 -1.81 -2.32
C ASN A 78 -8.22 -2.07 -0.85
N ALA A 79 -7.62 -3.21 -0.50
CA ALA A 79 -7.13 -3.45 0.86
C ALA A 79 -5.97 -2.51 1.22
N LEU A 80 -4.99 -2.34 0.32
CA LEU A 80 -3.88 -1.41 0.53
C LEU A 80 -4.36 0.04 0.69
N THR A 81 -5.29 0.49 -0.16
CA THR A 81 -5.92 1.82 -0.05
C THR A 81 -6.70 1.96 1.25
N GLY A 82 -7.52 0.96 1.60
CA GLY A 82 -8.30 0.95 2.84
C GLY A 82 -7.44 1.02 4.10
N ILE A 83 -6.32 0.28 4.12
CA ILE A 83 -5.31 0.34 5.16
C ILE A 83 -4.80 1.77 5.30
N ARG A 84 -4.31 2.37 4.19
CA ARG A 84 -3.77 3.73 4.23
C ARG A 84 -4.79 4.73 4.79
N CYS A 85 -6.03 4.69 4.30
CA CYS A 85 -7.10 5.56 4.77
C CYS A 85 -7.30 5.42 6.28
N LYS A 86 -7.32 4.20 6.82
CA LYS A 86 -7.49 3.95 8.25
C LYS A 86 -6.31 4.43 9.09
N LEU A 87 -5.08 4.22 8.61
CA LEU A 87 -3.88 4.74 9.29
C LEU A 87 -3.91 6.26 9.36
N VAL A 88 -4.24 6.94 8.25
CA VAL A 88 -4.37 8.41 8.22
C VAL A 88 -5.51 8.90 9.11
N GLN A 89 -6.69 8.26 9.04
CA GLN A 89 -7.87 8.60 9.85
C GLN A 89 -7.65 8.38 11.35
N SER A 90 -6.73 7.49 11.74
CA SER A 90 -6.40 7.28 13.14
C SER A 90 -5.79 8.52 13.80
N GLY A 91 -5.21 9.43 13.01
CA GLY A 91 -4.50 10.61 13.50
C GLY A 91 -3.23 10.29 14.28
N ILE A 92 -2.86 9.02 14.43
CA ILE A 92 -1.67 8.59 15.15
C ILE A 92 -0.45 8.77 14.25
N PRO A 93 0.59 9.48 14.71
CA PRO A 93 1.83 9.63 13.95
C PRO A 93 2.57 8.29 13.90
N LEU A 94 2.58 7.68 12.72
CA LEU A 94 3.20 6.39 12.44
C LEU A 94 4.42 6.56 11.54
N ARG A 95 5.45 5.74 11.76
CA ARG A 95 6.62 5.65 10.89
C ARG A 95 6.87 4.20 10.49
N TRP A 96 7.01 3.97 9.19
CA TRP A 96 7.58 2.73 8.66
C TRP A 96 9.12 2.78 8.73
N GLU A 97 9.76 1.64 8.99
CA GLU A 97 11.23 1.52 8.98
C GLU A 97 11.82 2.01 7.66
N GLY A 98 12.77 2.96 7.73
CA GLY A 98 13.38 3.60 6.56
C GLY A 98 12.54 4.70 5.90
N GLY A 99 11.30 4.92 6.36
CA GLY A 99 10.45 6.04 5.93
C GLY A 99 10.71 7.33 6.71
N GLU A 100 10.26 8.44 6.13
CA GLU A 100 10.26 9.74 6.81
C GLU A 100 9.20 9.78 7.93
N GLU A 101 9.29 10.81 8.77
CA GLU A 101 8.28 11.03 9.80
C GLU A 101 6.89 11.25 9.18
N GLY A 102 5.89 10.51 9.68
CA GLY A 102 4.54 10.55 9.14
C GLY A 102 4.32 9.69 7.89
N ASP A 103 5.33 8.97 7.42
CA ASP A 103 5.18 7.98 6.33
C ASP A 103 4.86 6.59 6.89
N PRO A 104 3.61 6.09 6.73
CA PRO A 104 3.25 4.73 7.12
C PRO A 104 3.73 3.66 6.10
N GLY A 105 4.40 4.08 5.01
CA GLY A 105 4.89 3.21 3.94
C GLY A 105 3.81 2.72 2.98
N PHE A 106 2.57 3.19 3.10
CA PHE A 106 1.45 2.83 2.21
C PHE A 106 1.20 3.92 1.18
N LEU A 107 1.22 3.54 -0.10
CA LEU A 107 1.15 4.45 -1.24
C LEU A 107 -0.20 5.16 -1.34
N VAL A 108 -0.17 6.42 -1.76
CA VAL A 108 -1.36 7.18 -2.16
C VAL A 108 -1.85 6.63 -3.50
N TYR A 109 -3.11 6.23 -3.57
CA TYR A 109 -3.77 5.92 -4.84
C TYR A 109 -4.28 7.20 -5.49
N VAL A 110 -3.92 7.43 -6.76
CA VAL A 110 -4.51 8.51 -7.56
C VAL A 110 -5.93 8.07 -7.97
N PRO A 111 -6.99 8.77 -7.54
CA PRO A 111 -8.36 8.33 -7.80
C PRO A 111 -8.70 8.31 -9.30
N SER A 112 -9.18 7.17 -9.80
CA SER A 112 -9.74 7.04 -11.15
C SER A 112 -11.21 7.46 -11.25
N ALA A 113 -11.90 7.64 -10.12
CA ALA A 113 -13.32 7.96 -10.05
C ALA A 113 -13.69 9.29 -10.74
N PHE A 114 -12.72 10.20 -10.92
CA PHE A 114 -12.90 11.47 -11.62
C PHE A 114 -12.57 11.39 -13.12
N GLY A 115 -12.41 10.18 -13.66
CA GLY A 115 -12.11 9.89 -15.05
C GLY A 115 -10.62 9.85 -15.38
N LEU A 116 -10.29 9.16 -16.48
CA LEU A 116 -8.92 8.91 -16.92
C LEU A 116 -8.11 10.21 -17.11
N ALA A 117 -8.74 11.26 -17.64
CA ALA A 117 -8.07 12.54 -17.86
C ALA A 117 -7.61 13.19 -16.54
N PHE A 118 -8.37 13.04 -15.45
CA PHE A 118 -7.93 13.53 -14.13
C PHE A 118 -6.75 12.72 -13.63
N GLN A 119 -6.83 11.39 -13.70
CA GLN A 119 -5.76 10.50 -13.27
C GLN A 119 -4.44 10.80 -13.99
N GLN A 120 -4.46 10.89 -15.32
CA GLN A 120 -3.28 11.19 -16.14
C GLN A 120 -2.67 12.56 -15.82
N ARG A 121 -3.51 13.58 -15.53
CA ARG A 121 -3.01 14.89 -15.11
C ARG A 121 -2.26 14.82 -13.78
N MET A 122 -2.79 14.09 -12.80
CA MET A 122 -2.14 13.90 -11.50
C MET A 122 -0.85 13.08 -11.63
N GLU A 123 -0.87 11.99 -12.40
CA GLU A 123 0.32 11.18 -12.69
C GLU A 123 1.42 12.02 -13.35
N LYS A 124 1.06 12.85 -14.34
CA LYS A 124 2.01 13.76 -14.99
C LYS A 124 2.62 14.77 -14.03
N MET A 125 1.82 15.31 -13.10
CA MET A 125 2.30 16.24 -12.08
C MET A 125 3.29 15.56 -11.13
N ILE A 126 2.97 14.35 -10.65
CA ILE A 126 3.85 13.55 -9.80
C ILE A 126 5.16 13.25 -10.52
N GLN A 127 5.09 12.83 -11.79
CA GLN A 127 6.27 12.50 -12.58
C GLN A 127 7.19 13.72 -12.79
N ALA A 128 6.62 14.89 -13.07
CA ALA A 128 7.38 16.13 -13.21
C ALA A 128 8.13 16.49 -11.90
N GLU A 129 7.48 16.33 -10.74
CA GLU A 129 8.10 16.58 -9.44
C GLU A 129 9.26 15.60 -9.17
N ILE A 130 9.08 14.32 -9.48
CA ILE A 130 10.13 13.30 -9.37
C ILE A 130 11.34 13.68 -10.23
N GLU A 131 11.10 14.10 -11.47
CA GLU A 131 12.17 14.49 -12.40
C GLU A 131 12.97 15.70 -11.90
N GLU A 132 12.31 16.72 -11.35
CA GLU A 132 12.96 17.90 -10.77
C GLU A 132 13.88 17.52 -9.59
N LEU A 133 13.45 16.58 -8.74
CA LEU A 133 14.25 16.09 -7.60
C LEU A 133 15.43 15.22 -8.05
N VAL A 134 15.24 14.39 -9.08
CA VAL A 134 16.28 13.46 -9.56
C VAL A 134 17.34 14.15 -10.43
N ARG A 135 16.97 15.19 -11.19
CA ARG A 135 17.88 15.91 -12.10
C ARG A 135 19.25 16.26 -11.48
N PRO A 136 19.35 16.95 -10.33
CA PRO A 136 20.65 17.30 -9.75
C PRO A 136 21.48 16.08 -9.29
N ILE A 137 20.82 14.97 -8.94
CA ILE A 137 21.48 13.72 -8.55
C ILE A 137 22.14 13.09 -9.78
N SER A 138 21.40 13.00 -10.89
CA SER A 138 21.89 12.50 -12.16
C SER A 138 23.06 13.32 -12.70
N GLU A 139 22.96 14.65 -12.71
CA GLU A 139 24.04 15.54 -13.16
C GLU A 139 25.33 15.36 -12.33
N ARG A 140 25.20 15.20 -11.01
CA ARG A 140 26.37 14.94 -10.14
C ARG A 140 27.01 13.60 -10.45
N HIS A 141 26.19 12.56 -10.70
CA HIS A 141 26.67 11.24 -11.06
C HIS A 141 27.42 11.26 -12.39
N GLU A 142 26.87 11.90 -13.42
CA GLU A 142 27.50 12.07 -14.72
C GLU A 142 28.83 12.85 -14.63
N ARG A 143 28.87 13.94 -13.86
CA ARG A 143 30.11 14.70 -13.61
C ARG A 143 31.18 13.85 -12.92
N ARG A 144 30.80 12.98 -11.98
CA ARG A 144 31.73 12.06 -11.31
C ARG A 144 32.27 11.01 -12.28
N GLU A 145 31.41 10.41 -13.09
CA GLU A 145 31.78 9.44 -14.12
C GLU A 145 32.72 10.04 -15.17
N ALA A 146 32.42 11.25 -15.65
CA ALA A 146 33.29 11.98 -16.59
C ALA A 146 34.68 12.25 -15.99
N ARG A 147 34.75 12.68 -14.73
CA ARG A 147 36.03 12.86 -14.00
C ARG A 147 36.80 11.56 -13.85
N ARG A 148 36.12 10.45 -13.54
CA ARG A 148 36.75 9.13 -13.45
C ARG A 148 37.37 8.71 -14.79
N LYS A 149 36.60 8.84 -15.88
CA LYS A 149 37.07 8.52 -17.25
C LYS A 149 38.24 9.40 -17.68
N ALA A 150 38.21 10.70 -17.37
CA ALA A 150 39.32 11.61 -17.66
C ALA A 150 40.61 11.24 -16.91
N ARG A 151 40.50 10.81 -15.64
CA ARG A 151 41.65 10.34 -14.84
C ARG A 151 42.20 8.98 -15.30
N ALA A 152 41.35 8.13 -15.89
CA ALA A 152 41.74 6.81 -16.38
C ALA A 152 42.38 6.83 -17.78
N LYS A 153 42.40 7.97 -18.47
CA LYS A 153 43.02 8.09 -19.79
C LYS A 153 44.56 8.17 -19.62
N PRO A 154 45.34 7.21 -20.14
CA PRO A 154 46.79 7.26 -20.01
C PRO A 154 47.35 8.46 -20.79
N ARG A 155 48.39 9.10 -20.25
CA ARG A 155 49.21 10.06 -21.02
C ARG A 155 49.90 9.28 -22.13
N THR A 156 49.44 9.45 -23.36
CA THR A 156 50.20 9.07 -24.55
C THR A 156 51.43 9.98 -24.65
N GLU A 157 52.61 9.38 -24.56
CA GLU A 157 53.90 9.95 -24.93
C GLU A 157 54.02 10.15 -26.44
#